data_AF-A0A9P5XGK8-F1
#
_entry.id   AF-A0A9P5XGK8-F1
#
_cell.length_a   1.000
_cell.length_b   1.000
_cell.length_c   1.000
_cell.angle_alpha   90.00
_cell.angle_beta   90.00
_cell.angle_gamma   90.00
#
_symmetry.space_group_name_H-M   'P 1'
#
loop_
_entity.id
_entity.type
_entity.pdbx_description
1 polymer ?
#
loop_
_entity_poly.entity_id
_entity_poly.type
_entity_poly.pdbx_seq_one_letter_code
_entity_poly.pdbx_strand_id
1 'polypeptide(L)'
;MLSRQPFASVLSHILGFKAFRRFSKASKETFTYEISLIALSIRTGYLVDVLHIPEHLAEQTYTLLLKELGTISECFRNVLHLHEPCTNQSFFIHKNKLLQKLEASLSPRSAGPYPVFIHLPEKGEPCVLDSIPLPVLEVFQFNLGPGSTSSSSTLRLPQDLPSTTSIPLAAFVLDYPVAYVPASASQTSFLSGVPLVIYRCYIQPRTPPPGDDNGRGRQHTLLQFSCPGSFADDPTGLMSLSRTISHLENTFQPLIAQSLPGCIFHVTCERVILDRVAL
;
A
#
# COMPACT_ATOMS: atom_id res chain seq x y z
N MET A 1 -5.89 8.50 -21.82
CA MET A 1 -5.96 8.81 -20.38
C MET A 1 -7.34 8.40 -19.90
N LEU A 2 -7.50 7.76 -18.73
CA LEU A 2 -8.79 7.33 -18.20
C LEU A 2 -9.82 8.47 -18.27
N SER A 3 -10.57 8.58 -19.36
CA SER A 3 -11.47 9.70 -19.66
C SER A 3 -12.79 9.56 -18.89
N ARG A 4 -12.73 8.94 -17.72
CA ARG A 4 -13.88 8.66 -16.87
C ARG A 4 -13.99 9.78 -15.86
N GLN A 5 -15.19 10.33 -15.76
CA GLN A 5 -15.56 11.49 -14.96
C GLN A 5 -14.99 11.57 -13.54
N PRO A 6 -14.82 10.47 -12.75
CA PRO A 6 -14.26 10.62 -11.40
C PRO A 6 -12.81 11.11 -11.40
N PHE A 7 -11.91 10.56 -12.24
CA PHE A 7 -10.50 10.95 -12.22
C PHE A 7 -10.26 12.39 -12.68
N ALA A 8 -10.93 12.81 -13.75
CA ALA A 8 -10.78 14.17 -14.26
C ALA A 8 -11.30 15.22 -13.25
N SER A 9 -12.41 14.94 -12.59
CA SER A 9 -12.97 15.81 -11.53
C SER A 9 -12.07 15.86 -10.30
N VAL A 10 -11.57 14.71 -9.84
CA VAL A 10 -10.64 14.65 -8.70
C VAL A 10 -9.33 15.38 -9.03
N LEU A 11 -8.77 15.18 -10.24
CA LEU A 11 -7.56 15.87 -10.68
C LEU A 11 -7.77 17.38 -10.76
N SER A 12 -8.86 17.83 -11.37
CA SER A 12 -9.21 19.25 -11.45
C SER A 12 -9.25 19.89 -10.05
N HIS A 13 -9.86 19.18 -9.10
CA HIS A 13 -9.94 19.63 -7.71
C HIS A 13 -8.57 19.70 -7.03
N ILE A 14 -7.76 18.65 -7.14
CA ILE A 14 -6.40 18.58 -6.58
C ILE A 14 -5.49 19.66 -7.20
N LEU A 15 -5.63 19.95 -8.50
CA LEU A 15 -4.90 21.03 -9.16
C LEU A 15 -5.27 22.42 -8.59
N GLY A 16 -6.55 22.62 -8.24
CA GLY A 16 -7.05 23.86 -7.63
C GLY A 16 -6.79 24.00 -6.12
N PHE A 17 -6.47 22.90 -5.43
CA PHE A 17 -6.33 22.87 -3.98
C PHE A 17 -5.18 23.76 -3.49
N LYS A 18 -5.49 24.76 -2.66
CA LYS A 18 -4.56 25.85 -2.30
C LYS A 18 -3.25 25.34 -1.69
N ALA A 19 -3.34 24.38 -0.77
CA ALA A 19 -2.17 23.80 -0.10
C ALA A 19 -1.22 23.09 -1.08
N PHE A 20 -1.72 22.68 -2.25
CA PHE A 20 -0.95 21.94 -3.22
C PHE A 20 -0.35 22.81 -4.33
N ARG A 21 -0.66 24.10 -4.41
CA ARG A 21 -0.20 24.99 -5.50
C ARG A 21 1.29 24.89 -5.80
N ARG A 22 2.13 24.76 -4.76
CA ARG A 22 3.59 24.67 -4.87
C ARG A 22 4.14 23.39 -5.51
N PHE A 23 3.36 22.31 -5.59
CA PHE A 23 3.84 21.05 -6.14
C PHE A 23 3.75 21.03 -7.66
N SER A 24 4.65 20.26 -8.27
CA SER A 24 4.67 20.06 -9.71
C SER A 24 3.35 19.42 -10.19
N LYS A 25 3.00 19.64 -11.46
CA LYS A 25 1.85 18.98 -12.08
C LYS A 25 1.99 17.45 -12.01
N ALA A 26 3.19 16.92 -12.25
CA ALA A 26 3.46 15.49 -12.21
C ALA A 26 3.21 14.89 -10.81
N SER A 27 3.69 15.53 -9.75
CA SER A 27 3.46 15.07 -8.36
C SER A 27 1.96 15.05 -8.02
N LYS A 28 1.21 16.07 -8.45
CA LYS A 28 -0.25 16.13 -8.26
C LYS A 28 -0.97 15.04 -9.06
N GLU A 29 -0.54 14.77 -10.28
CA GLU A 29 -1.08 13.69 -11.11
C GLU A 29 -0.83 12.31 -10.46
N THR A 30 0.40 12.05 -9.99
CA THR A 30 0.73 10.81 -9.26
C THR A 30 -0.12 10.67 -8.00
N PHE A 31 -0.16 11.71 -7.16
CA PHE A 31 -0.98 11.70 -5.95
C PHE A 31 -2.47 11.48 -6.23
N THR A 32 -3.00 12.15 -7.26
CA THR A 32 -4.39 11.99 -7.69
C THR A 32 -4.68 10.55 -8.09
N TYR A 33 -3.76 9.94 -8.84
CA TYR A 33 -3.93 8.58 -9.31
C TYR A 33 -3.94 7.61 -8.12
N GLU A 34 -2.95 7.70 -7.23
CA GLU A 34 -2.83 6.84 -6.04
C GLU A 34 -4.06 6.95 -5.13
N ILE A 35 -4.47 8.16 -4.75
CA ILE A 35 -5.63 8.33 -3.86
C ILE A 35 -6.93 7.83 -4.51
N SER A 36 -7.03 7.91 -5.84
CA SER A 36 -8.18 7.36 -6.56
C SER A 36 -8.19 5.83 -6.56
N LEU A 37 -7.03 5.17 -6.61
CA LEU A 37 -6.93 3.70 -6.45
C LEU A 37 -7.41 3.25 -5.06
N ILE A 38 -7.11 4.04 -4.03
CA ILE A 38 -7.61 3.81 -2.66
C ILE A 38 -9.12 4.00 -2.62
N ALA A 39 -9.64 5.10 -3.15
CA ALA A 39 -11.08 5.38 -3.16
C ALA A 39 -11.89 4.33 -3.95
N LEU A 40 -11.32 3.77 -5.02
CA LEU A 40 -11.92 2.68 -5.81
C LEU A 40 -11.74 1.30 -5.17
N SER A 41 -11.19 1.22 -3.95
CA SER A 41 -10.91 -0.02 -3.22
C SER A 41 -10.00 -1.00 -3.99
N ILE A 42 -9.22 -0.50 -4.95
CA ILE A 42 -8.22 -1.29 -5.69
C ILE A 42 -7.05 -1.58 -4.75
N ARG A 43 -6.58 -0.58 -4.01
CA ARG A 43 -5.56 -0.71 -2.95
C ARG A 43 -6.16 -0.39 -1.57
N THR A 44 -5.57 -0.98 -0.53
CA THR A 44 -5.91 -0.72 0.87
C THR A 44 -5.25 0.55 1.35
N GLY A 45 -3.98 0.78 1.01
CA GLY A 45 -3.21 1.90 1.53
C GLY A 45 -2.21 2.47 0.51
N TYR A 46 -1.91 3.76 0.64
CA TYR A 46 -0.91 4.50 -0.11
C TYR A 46 -0.09 5.39 0.83
N LEU A 47 1.24 5.32 0.78
CA LEU A 47 2.16 6.19 1.52
C LEU A 47 2.41 7.47 0.71
N VAL A 48 2.17 8.63 1.31
CA VAL A 48 2.35 9.92 0.65
C VAL A 48 3.81 10.36 0.71
N ASP A 49 4.53 10.11 -0.38
CA ASP A 49 5.94 10.44 -0.57
C ASP A 49 6.17 11.57 -1.59
N VAL A 50 5.24 11.77 -2.53
CA VAL A 50 5.36 12.80 -3.58
C VAL A 50 4.95 14.20 -3.14
N LEU A 51 4.19 14.34 -2.05
CA LEU A 51 3.70 15.62 -1.52
C LEU A 51 4.20 15.82 -0.09
N HIS A 52 5.28 16.58 0.08
CA HIS A 52 5.75 16.95 1.41
C HIS A 52 4.97 18.16 1.94
N ILE A 53 4.06 17.95 2.89
CA ILE A 53 3.33 19.02 3.61
C ILE A 53 4.02 19.26 4.96
N PRO A 54 4.16 20.52 5.44
CA PRO A 54 4.77 20.77 6.75
C PRO A 54 3.98 20.03 7.83
N GLU A 55 4.68 19.38 8.76
CA GLU A 55 4.11 18.50 9.79
C GLU A 55 2.88 19.10 10.49
N HIS A 56 3.02 20.32 11.04
CA HIS A 56 1.96 21.03 11.74
C HIS A 56 0.71 21.33 10.89
N LEU A 57 0.78 21.20 9.57
CA LEU A 57 -0.33 21.41 8.64
C LEU A 57 -0.82 20.11 7.98
N ALA A 58 -0.08 19.02 8.05
CA ALA A 58 -0.35 17.80 7.27
C ALA A 58 -1.76 17.26 7.56
N GLU A 59 -2.08 17.02 8.82
CA GLU A 59 -3.38 16.49 9.23
C GLU A 59 -4.55 17.39 8.83
N GLN A 60 -4.44 18.70 9.09
CA GLN A 60 -5.49 19.65 8.72
C GLN A 60 -5.69 19.68 7.21
N THR A 61 -4.58 19.69 6.46
CA THR A 61 -4.59 19.74 4.99
C THR A 61 -5.27 18.50 4.41
N TYR A 62 -4.88 17.30 4.85
CA TYR A 62 -5.45 16.06 4.35
C TYR A 62 -6.89 15.82 4.84
N THR A 63 -7.24 16.26 6.04
CA THR A 63 -8.64 16.25 6.53
C THR A 63 -9.55 17.11 5.65
N LEU A 64 -9.13 18.34 5.36
CA LEU A 64 -9.88 19.24 4.47
C LEU A 64 -10.00 18.67 3.07
N LEU A 65 -8.90 18.13 2.52
CA LEU A 65 -8.91 17.47 1.23
C LEU A 65 -9.92 16.32 1.18
N LEU A 66 -9.90 15.39 2.15
CA LEU A 66 -10.82 14.24 2.16
C LEU A 66 -12.27 14.68 2.28
N LYS A 67 -12.55 15.71 3.09
CA LYS A 67 -13.88 16.29 3.19
C LYS A 67 -14.36 16.83 1.84
N GLU A 68 -13.52 17.57 1.14
CA GLU A 68 -13.85 18.13 -0.18
C GLU A 68 -14.01 17.03 -1.23
N LEU A 69 -13.10 16.05 -1.30
CA LEU A 69 -13.20 14.92 -2.22
C LEU A 69 -14.46 14.07 -1.98
N GLY A 70 -14.86 13.90 -0.71
CA GLY A 70 -16.11 13.24 -0.34
C GLY A 70 -17.38 13.96 -0.81
N THR A 71 -17.30 15.27 -1.09
CA THR A 71 -18.40 16.03 -1.72
C THR A 71 -18.46 15.84 -3.24
N ILE A 72 -17.33 15.48 -3.85
CA ILE A 72 -17.21 15.28 -5.30
C ILE A 72 -17.60 13.85 -5.67
N SER A 73 -17.22 12.88 -4.86
CA SER A 73 -17.53 11.48 -5.12
C SER A 73 -17.69 10.66 -3.84
N GLU A 74 -18.73 9.84 -3.81
CA GLU A 74 -19.05 9.00 -2.65
C GLU A 74 -17.99 7.93 -2.37
N CYS A 75 -17.16 7.57 -3.35
CA CYS A 75 -16.09 6.59 -3.15
C CYS A 75 -15.03 7.05 -2.13
N PHE A 76 -14.89 8.37 -1.90
CA PHE A 76 -13.99 8.91 -0.89
C PHE A 76 -14.53 8.83 0.53
N ARG A 77 -15.82 8.47 0.74
CA ARG A 77 -16.40 8.38 2.10
C ARG A 77 -15.71 7.32 2.97
N ASN A 78 -15.12 6.30 2.35
CA ASN A 78 -14.39 5.24 3.04
C ASN A 78 -12.88 5.47 3.08
N VAL A 79 -12.39 6.60 2.56
CA VAL A 79 -10.97 6.92 2.59
C VAL A 79 -10.65 7.69 3.86
N LEU A 80 -9.66 7.21 4.60
CA LEU A 80 -9.13 7.85 5.80
C LEU A 80 -7.68 8.25 5.57
N HIS A 81 -7.26 9.29 6.28
CA HIS A 81 -5.86 9.64 6.46
C HIS A 81 -5.37 8.94 7.75
N LEU A 82 -4.23 8.26 7.67
CA LEU A 82 -3.55 7.67 8.81
C LEU A 82 -2.20 8.37 8.96
N HIS A 83 -1.98 9.03 10.08
CA HIS A 83 -0.76 9.80 10.35
C HIS A 83 0.13 9.07 11.34
N GLU A 84 1.41 8.93 10.99
CA GLU A 84 2.47 8.50 11.89
C GLU A 84 3.26 9.73 12.35
N PRO A 85 3.11 10.15 13.62
CA PRO A 85 3.63 11.44 14.08
C PRO A 85 5.16 11.49 14.18
N CYS A 86 5.86 10.39 14.47
CA CYS A 86 7.30 10.45 14.77
C CYS A 86 8.18 10.66 13.52
N THR A 87 7.77 10.06 12.40
CA THR A 87 8.43 10.22 11.10
C THR A 87 7.69 11.20 10.18
N ASN A 88 6.57 11.76 10.67
CA ASN A 88 5.66 12.60 9.91
C ASN A 88 5.24 11.95 8.57
N GLN A 89 4.99 10.65 8.60
CA GLN A 89 4.50 9.91 7.44
C GLN A 89 2.96 9.93 7.40
N SER A 90 2.43 10.11 6.20
CA SER A 90 0.99 10.12 5.95
C SER A 90 0.62 8.98 5.03
N PHE A 91 -0.42 8.25 5.39
CA PHE A 91 -1.02 7.21 4.57
C PHE A 91 -2.46 7.59 4.23
N PHE A 92 -2.91 7.24 3.03
CA PHE A 92 -4.34 7.18 2.71
C PHE A 92 -4.78 5.73 2.69
N ILE A 93 -5.85 5.41 3.41
CA ILE A 93 -6.34 4.04 3.58
C ILE A 93 -7.82 3.91 3.21
N HIS A 94 -8.20 2.79 2.61
CA HIS A 94 -9.59 2.43 2.38
C HIS A 94 -10.11 1.62 3.59
N LYS A 95 -10.88 2.28 4.47
CA LYS A 95 -11.34 1.78 5.77
C LYS A 95 -11.90 0.37 5.70
N ASN A 96 -12.88 0.14 4.83
CA ASN A 96 -13.58 -1.15 4.76
C ASN A 96 -12.67 -2.27 4.27
N LYS A 97 -11.71 -1.95 3.38
CA LYS A 97 -10.77 -2.94 2.88
C LYS A 97 -9.76 -3.33 3.97
N LEU A 98 -9.30 -2.36 4.75
CA LEU A 98 -8.44 -2.62 5.89
C LEU A 98 -9.14 -3.48 6.95
N LEU A 99 -10.40 -3.18 7.27
CA LEU A 99 -11.21 -3.99 8.20
C LEU A 99 -11.41 -5.42 7.71
N GLN A 100 -11.75 -5.62 6.43
CA GLN A 100 -11.88 -6.94 5.82
C GLN A 100 -10.57 -7.73 5.89
N LYS A 101 -9.43 -7.08 5.65
CA LYS A 101 -8.11 -7.71 5.78
C LYS A 101 -7.83 -8.14 7.22
N LEU A 102 -8.13 -7.27 8.20
CA LEU A 102 -7.95 -7.61 9.62
C LEU A 102 -8.83 -8.80 10.02
N GLU A 103 -10.09 -8.81 9.62
CA GLU A 103 -11.01 -9.92 9.88
C GLU A 103 -10.49 -11.23 9.25
N ALA A 104 -10.03 -11.16 8.00
CA ALA A 104 -9.45 -12.32 7.32
C ALA A 104 -8.19 -12.84 8.02
N SER A 105 -7.30 -11.96 8.51
CA SER A 105 -6.10 -12.33 9.25
C SER A 105 -6.37 -12.92 10.64
N LEU A 106 -7.52 -12.59 11.24
CA LEU A 106 -7.94 -13.12 12.54
C LEU A 106 -8.73 -14.42 12.43
N SER A 107 -9.32 -14.71 11.26
CA SER A 107 -10.11 -15.91 11.06
C SER A 107 -9.23 -17.12 10.70
N PRO A 108 -9.28 -18.22 11.47
CA PRO A 108 -8.48 -19.42 11.22
C PRO A 108 -8.93 -20.21 9.97
N ARG A 109 -10.00 -19.77 9.29
CA ARG A 109 -10.61 -20.43 8.13
C ARG A 109 -10.43 -19.68 6.81
N SER A 110 -9.72 -18.54 6.82
CA SER A 110 -9.52 -17.71 5.64
C SER A 110 -8.51 -18.33 4.66
N ALA A 111 -8.87 -18.44 3.39
CA ALA A 111 -8.10 -19.14 2.36
C ALA A 111 -6.90 -18.35 1.78
N GLY A 112 -6.28 -17.44 2.54
CA GLY A 112 -5.10 -16.71 2.05
C GLY A 112 -4.22 -16.19 3.18
N PRO A 113 -2.91 -16.53 3.21
CA PRO A 113 -2.00 -16.19 4.31
C PRO A 113 -1.42 -14.77 4.17
N TYR A 114 -2.04 -13.88 3.39
CA TYR A 114 -1.43 -12.61 2.99
C TYR A 114 -1.93 -11.43 3.83
N PRO A 115 -1.03 -10.56 4.33
CA PRO A 115 0.43 -10.66 4.20
C PRO A 115 1.00 -11.80 5.04
N VAL A 116 2.05 -12.44 4.52
CA VAL A 116 2.88 -13.38 5.28
C VAL A 116 3.90 -12.56 6.06
N PHE A 117 3.95 -12.78 7.37
CA PHE A 117 4.90 -12.09 8.24
C PHE A 117 6.21 -12.86 8.31
N ILE A 118 7.33 -12.20 8.01
CA ILE A 118 8.66 -12.81 8.04
C ILE A 118 9.48 -12.15 9.13
N HIS A 119 9.83 -12.90 10.16
CA HIS A 119 10.77 -12.45 11.17
C HIS A 119 12.20 -12.45 10.63
N LEU A 120 12.91 -11.34 10.84
CA LEU A 120 14.28 -11.10 10.41
C LEU A 120 15.21 -11.15 11.63
N PRO A 121 15.74 -12.34 12.01
CA PRO A 121 16.63 -12.45 13.16
C PRO A 121 17.93 -11.66 12.93
N GLU A 122 18.55 -11.15 13.99
CA GLU A 122 19.87 -10.49 13.90
C GLU A 122 20.96 -11.45 13.39
N LYS A 123 20.79 -12.75 13.65
CA LYS A 123 21.65 -13.83 13.17
C LYS A 123 20.80 -15.03 12.77
N GLY A 124 21.11 -15.63 11.63
CA GLY A 124 20.42 -16.80 11.10
C GLY A 124 19.53 -16.47 9.91
N GLU A 125 18.70 -17.44 9.51
CA GLU A 125 17.82 -17.31 8.35
C GLU A 125 16.48 -16.67 8.73
N PRO A 126 15.89 -15.84 7.85
CA PRO A 126 14.51 -15.38 8.01
C PRO A 126 13.54 -16.55 8.21
N CYS A 127 12.51 -16.35 9.04
CA CYS A 127 11.48 -17.36 9.28
C CYS A 127 10.07 -16.78 9.17
N VAL A 128 9.11 -17.61 8.76
CA VAL A 128 7.70 -17.23 8.68
C VAL A 128 7.09 -17.28 10.08
N LEU A 129 6.32 -16.25 10.43
CA LEU A 129 5.50 -16.23 11.63
C LEU A 129 4.12 -16.84 11.35
N ASP A 130 3.59 -17.57 12.33
CA ASP A 130 2.28 -18.24 12.21
C ASP A 130 1.10 -17.27 12.22
N SER A 131 1.29 -16.06 12.74
CA SER A 131 0.23 -15.05 12.89
C SER A 131 0.75 -13.63 12.75
N ILE A 132 -0.17 -12.68 12.62
CA ILE A 132 0.12 -11.26 12.78
C ILE A 132 0.83 -10.99 14.12
N PRO A 133 1.91 -10.19 14.14
CA PRO A 133 2.53 -9.77 15.39
C PRO A 133 1.53 -9.05 16.28
N LEU A 134 1.44 -9.45 17.55
CA LEU A 134 0.50 -8.87 18.51
C LEU A 134 0.57 -7.32 18.59
N PRO A 135 1.76 -6.68 18.62
CA PRO A 135 1.83 -5.21 18.63
C PRO A 135 1.19 -4.55 17.40
N VAL A 136 1.27 -5.17 16.23
CA VAL A 136 0.64 -4.66 15.00
C VAL A 136 -0.89 -4.76 15.13
N LEU A 137 -1.40 -5.86 15.68
CA LEU A 137 -2.82 -6.05 15.93
C LEU A 137 -3.37 -5.04 16.95
N GLU A 138 -2.64 -4.79 18.04
CA GLU A 138 -3.02 -3.83 19.08
C GLU A 138 -3.16 -2.40 18.50
N VAL A 139 -2.26 -1.99 17.60
CA VAL A 139 -2.35 -0.68 16.93
C VAL A 139 -3.64 -0.57 16.11
N PHE A 140 -4.04 -1.62 15.40
CA PHE A 140 -5.30 -1.63 14.67
C PHE A 140 -6.52 -1.62 15.58
N GLN A 141 -6.51 -2.40 16.66
CA GLN A 141 -7.60 -2.43 17.63
C GLN A 141 -7.78 -1.08 18.33
N PHE A 142 -6.67 -0.40 18.65
CA PHE A 142 -6.71 0.94 19.24
C PHE A 142 -7.36 1.96 18.30
N ASN A 143 -7.01 1.94 17.01
CA ASN A 143 -7.48 2.94 16.04
C ASN A 143 -8.85 2.63 15.44
N LEU A 144 -9.17 1.35 15.25
CA LEU A 144 -10.33 0.87 14.48
C LEU A 144 -11.32 0.04 15.29
N GLY A 145 -11.04 -0.21 16.57
CA GLY A 145 -11.84 -1.09 17.42
C GLY A 145 -13.23 -0.54 17.78
N PRO A 146 -14.13 -1.41 18.27
CA PRO A 146 -15.45 -1.04 18.76
C PRO A 146 -15.30 -0.15 20.00
N GLY A 147 -15.39 1.17 19.79
CA GLY A 147 -15.06 2.18 20.80
C GLY A 147 -14.36 3.41 20.21
N SER A 148 -13.83 3.30 18.99
CA SER A 148 -13.35 4.44 18.21
C SER A 148 -14.54 5.31 17.81
N THR A 149 -14.81 6.34 18.62
CA THR A 149 -15.89 7.33 18.39
C THR A 149 -15.50 8.39 17.38
N SER A 150 -14.28 8.31 16.81
CA SER A 150 -13.81 9.33 15.88
C SER A 150 -14.54 9.18 14.54
N SER A 151 -15.53 10.03 14.31
CA SER A 151 -16.02 10.39 12.97
C SER A 151 -14.98 11.18 12.15
N SER A 152 -13.75 11.26 12.65
CA SER A 152 -12.63 11.93 12.01
C SER A 152 -12.23 11.16 10.75
N SER A 153 -11.98 11.89 9.67
CA SER A 153 -11.33 11.34 8.48
C SER A 153 -9.83 11.11 8.69
N THR A 154 -9.28 11.45 9.86
CA THR A 154 -7.88 11.27 10.23
C THR A 154 -7.75 10.42 11.49
N LEU A 155 -6.92 9.39 11.40
CA LEU A 155 -6.46 8.54 12.50
C LEU A 155 -4.99 8.83 12.78
N ARG A 156 -4.58 8.73 14.05
CA ARG A 156 -3.19 8.95 14.47
C ARG A 156 -2.64 7.67 15.07
N LEU A 157 -1.50 7.23 14.55
CA LEU A 157 -0.77 6.13 15.16
C LEU A 157 -0.19 6.55 16.52
N PRO A 158 0.00 5.59 17.45
CA PRO A 158 0.73 5.85 18.68
C PRO A 158 2.07 6.50 18.42
N GLN A 159 2.49 7.39 19.32
CA GLN A 159 3.84 7.93 19.30
C GLN A 159 4.86 6.83 19.61
N ASP A 160 6.05 6.98 19.06
CA ASP A 160 7.23 6.15 19.29
C ASP A 160 7.03 4.67 18.97
N LEU A 161 6.29 4.37 17.89
CA LEU A 161 6.16 3.01 17.39
C LEU A 161 7.53 2.46 16.96
N PRO A 162 8.02 1.36 17.57
CA PRO A 162 9.30 0.77 17.19
C PRO A 162 9.23 0.19 15.77
N SER A 163 10.37 0.10 15.09
CA SER A 163 10.47 -0.47 13.74
C SER A 163 9.99 -1.92 13.66
N THR A 164 10.07 -2.67 14.76
CA THR A 164 9.49 -4.02 14.91
C THR A 164 7.97 -4.06 14.73
N THR A 165 7.30 -2.90 14.87
CA THR A 165 5.85 -2.74 14.70
C THR A 165 5.52 -1.87 13.48
N SER A 166 6.20 -0.75 13.28
CA SER A 166 5.86 0.19 12.20
C SER A 166 6.14 -0.34 10.80
N ILE A 167 7.23 -1.09 10.59
CA ILE A 167 7.56 -1.73 9.30
C ILE A 167 6.48 -2.75 8.88
N PRO A 168 6.15 -3.78 9.70
CA PRO A 168 5.11 -4.73 9.31
C PRO A 168 3.72 -4.10 9.24
N LEU A 169 3.44 -3.06 10.05
CA LEU A 169 2.20 -2.28 9.96
C LEU A 169 2.08 -1.59 8.60
N ALA A 170 3.14 -0.91 8.15
CA ALA A 170 3.16 -0.24 6.85
C ALA A 170 2.97 -1.24 5.71
N ALA A 171 3.68 -2.36 5.73
CA ALA A 171 3.52 -3.43 4.73
C ALA A 171 2.07 -3.97 4.69
N PHE A 172 1.45 -4.17 5.86
CA PHE A 172 0.06 -4.60 5.96
C PHE A 172 -0.90 -3.57 5.34
N VAL A 173 -0.71 -2.28 5.64
CA VAL A 173 -1.52 -1.19 5.10
C VAL A 173 -1.34 -1.05 3.58
N LEU A 174 -0.14 -1.23 3.07
CA LEU A 174 0.24 -1.02 1.66
C LEU A 174 -0.09 -2.20 0.72
N ASP A 175 -0.78 -3.23 1.19
CA ASP A 175 -1.07 -4.47 0.44
C ASP A 175 0.18 -5.25 0.01
N TYR A 176 1.29 -5.13 0.74
CA TYR A 176 2.44 -5.98 0.44
C TYR A 176 2.14 -7.42 0.84
N PRO A 177 2.33 -8.40 -0.05
CA PRO A 177 2.18 -9.82 0.31
C PRO A 177 3.18 -10.29 1.37
N VAL A 178 4.29 -9.58 1.54
CA VAL A 178 5.32 -9.89 2.54
C VAL A 178 5.47 -8.72 3.50
N ALA A 179 5.34 -9.00 4.80
CA ALA A 179 5.54 -8.04 5.87
C ALA A 179 6.74 -8.46 6.73
N TYR A 180 7.84 -7.74 6.62
CA TYR A 180 9.04 -8.04 7.40
C TYR A 180 8.90 -7.53 8.83
N VAL A 181 9.35 -8.34 9.78
CA VAL A 181 9.35 -8.07 11.22
C VAL A 181 10.81 -8.08 11.70
N PRO A 182 11.43 -6.90 11.89
CA PRO A 182 12.76 -6.81 12.51
C PRO A 182 12.82 -7.53 13.86
N ALA A 183 13.99 -8.07 14.20
CA ALA A 183 14.23 -8.67 15.52
C ALA A 183 14.32 -7.65 16.65
N SER A 184 14.78 -6.43 16.34
CA SER A 184 14.94 -5.36 17.32
C SER A 184 14.73 -3.98 16.69
N ALA A 185 14.38 -2.98 17.51
CA ALA A 185 14.19 -1.61 17.04
C ALA A 185 15.49 -0.98 16.50
N SER A 186 16.64 -1.47 16.98
CA SER A 186 17.98 -1.04 16.58
C SER A 186 18.52 -1.74 15.34
N GLN A 187 17.81 -2.72 14.77
CA GLN A 187 18.26 -3.39 13.57
C GLN A 187 18.22 -2.43 12.38
N THR A 188 19.36 -2.22 11.73
CA THR A 188 19.50 -1.32 10.57
C THR A 188 19.94 -2.03 9.29
N SER A 189 20.30 -3.31 9.39
CA SER A 189 20.70 -4.14 8.26
C SER A 189 19.66 -5.23 8.04
N PHE A 190 19.10 -5.26 6.83
CA PHE A 190 18.06 -6.17 6.43
C PHE A 190 18.47 -6.89 5.17
N LEU A 191 18.44 -8.24 5.20
CA LEU A 191 18.56 -9.10 4.02
C LEU A 191 19.80 -8.82 3.15
N SER A 192 20.87 -8.29 3.73
CA SER A 192 22.12 -8.01 3.01
C SER A 192 22.71 -9.31 2.45
N GLY A 193 22.93 -9.35 1.14
CA GLY A 193 23.48 -10.53 0.46
C GLY A 193 22.50 -11.72 0.36
N VAL A 194 21.26 -11.56 0.82
CA VAL A 194 20.22 -12.58 0.66
C VAL A 194 19.67 -12.49 -0.77
N PRO A 195 19.58 -13.60 -1.53
CA PRO A 195 18.87 -13.62 -2.80
C PRO A 195 17.40 -13.26 -2.61
N LEU A 196 16.88 -12.34 -3.43
CA LEU A 196 15.50 -11.87 -3.39
C LEU A 196 14.82 -12.10 -4.73
N VAL A 197 13.51 -12.32 -4.67
CA VAL A 197 12.60 -12.15 -5.80
C VAL A 197 11.88 -10.82 -5.61
N ILE A 198 12.08 -9.87 -6.53
CA ILE A 198 11.33 -8.62 -6.59
C ILE A 198 10.11 -8.84 -7.48
N TYR A 199 8.94 -8.56 -6.94
CA TYR A 199 7.68 -8.54 -7.67
C TYR A 199 7.33 -7.09 -8.02
N ARG A 200 7.01 -6.84 -9.28
CA ARG A 200 6.47 -5.57 -9.75
C ARG A 200 5.09 -5.81 -10.32
N CYS A 201 4.08 -5.20 -9.72
CA CYS A 201 2.74 -5.20 -10.29
C CYS A 201 2.42 -3.83 -10.87
N TYR A 202 1.89 -3.81 -12.09
CA TYR A 202 1.56 -2.58 -12.77
C TYR A 202 0.28 -2.72 -13.58
N ILE A 203 -0.33 -1.57 -13.86
CA ILE A 203 -1.47 -1.44 -14.75
C ILE A 203 -0.99 -0.81 -16.05
N GLN A 204 -1.49 -1.32 -17.17
CA GLN A 204 -1.31 -0.69 -18.47
C GLN A 204 -2.64 -0.63 -19.26
N PRO A 205 -2.84 0.40 -20.10
CA PRO A 205 -3.95 0.42 -21.04
C PRO A 205 -3.89 -0.76 -22.04
N ARG A 206 -5.05 -1.33 -22.40
CA ARG A 206 -5.19 -2.40 -23.41
C ARG A 206 -4.76 -1.93 -24.79
N THR A 207 -5.13 -0.70 -25.12
CA THR A 207 -4.78 -0.06 -26.38
C THR A 207 -3.79 1.06 -26.08
N PRO A 208 -2.57 1.01 -26.66
CA PRO A 208 -1.63 2.11 -26.52
C PRO A 208 -2.25 3.38 -27.11
N PRO A 209 -1.97 4.55 -26.51
CA PRO A 209 -2.43 5.81 -27.07
C PRO A 209 -1.83 6.04 -28.47
N PRO A 210 -2.55 6.71 -29.39
CA PRO A 210 -2.03 7.03 -30.71
C PRO A 210 -0.70 7.82 -30.60
N GLY A 211 0.34 7.40 -31.31
CA GLY A 211 1.66 8.05 -31.32
C GLY A 211 2.63 7.58 -30.23
N ASP A 212 2.30 6.53 -29.48
CA ASP A 212 3.24 5.86 -28.55
C ASP A 212 3.80 4.58 -29.20
N ASP A 213 4.66 4.78 -30.21
CA ASP A 213 5.24 3.68 -31.01
C ASP A 213 6.19 2.78 -30.22
N ASN A 214 6.64 3.22 -29.05
CA ASN A 214 7.56 2.45 -28.21
C ASN A 214 6.85 1.37 -27.38
N GLY A 215 5.52 1.25 -27.46
CA GLY A 215 4.74 0.23 -26.75
C GLY A 215 4.83 0.33 -25.23
N ARG A 216 5.52 1.34 -24.69
CA ARG A 216 5.59 1.66 -23.26
C ARG A 216 4.45 2.59 -22.88
N GLY A 217 3.24 2.24 -23.33
CA GLY A 217 2.00 2.87 -22.86
C GLY A 217 2.13 3.06 -21.36
N ARG A 218 2.07 4.33 -20.92
CA ARG A 218 2.49 4.81 -19.59
C ARG A 218 2.06 3.81 -18.49
N GLN A 219 2.99 2.94 -18.09
CA GLN A 219 2.76 1.92 -17.07
C GLN A 219 2.64 2.62 -15.72
N HIS A 220 1.68 2.20 -14.92
CA HIS A 220 1.54 2.68 -13.55
C HIS A 220 1.80 1.52 -12.59
N THR A 221 2.89 1.61 -11.84
CA THR A 221 3.24 0.63 -10.81
C THR A 221 2.23 0.71 -9.67
N LEU A 222 1.51 -0.38 -9.42
CA LEU A 222 0.58 -0.49 -8.30
C LEU A 222 1.29 -0.79 -6.99
N LEU A 223 2.22 -1.74 -7.04
CA LEU A 223 2.97 -2.20 -5.88
C LEU A 223 4.28 -2.84 -6.37
N GLN A 224 5.32 -2.69 -5.55
CA GLN A 224 6.60 -3.35 -5.73
C GLN A 224 7.08 -3.80 -4.36
N PHE A 225 7.43 -5.08 -4.24
CA PHE A 225 7.92 -5.66 -2.99
C PHE A 225 8.93 -6.76 -3.28
N SER A 226 9.68 -7.17 -2.26
CA SER A 226 10.62 -8.28 -2.33
C SER A 226 10.20 -9.43 -1.43
N CYS A 227 10.61 -10.65 -1.79
CA CYS A 227 10.51 -11.86 -0.97
C CYS A 227 11.88 -12.56 -0.98
N PRO A 228 12.38 -13.12 0.13
CA PRO A 228 13.57 -13.95 0.10
C PRO A 228 13.41 -15.12 -0.87
N GLY A 229 14.43 -15.35 -1.71
CA GLY A 229 14.41 -16.36 -2.76
C GLY A 229 14.16 -17.76 -2.22
N SER A 230 14.69 -18.08 -1.04
CA SER A 230 14.44 -19.35 -0.35
C SER A 230 12.96 -19.66 -0.14
N PHE A 231 12.13 -18.65 0.11
CA PHE A 231 10.68 -18.84 0.25
C PHE A 231 9.94 -18.86 -1.10
N ALA A 232 10.40 -18.08 -2.06
CA ALA A 232 9.80 -18.05 -3.40
C ALA A 232 10.08 -19.32 -4.21
N ASP A 233 11.24 -19.93 -3.97
CA ASP A 233 11.70 -21.13 -4.67
C ASP A 233 11.14 -22.43 -4.04
N ASP A 234 10.57 -22.39 -2.83
CA ASP A 234 9.85 -23.53 -2.26
C ASP A 234 8.48 -23.68 -2.95
N PRO A 235 8.26 -24.71 -3.81
CA PRO A 235 7.02 -24.86 -4.56
C PRO A 235 5.81 -25.17 -3.67
N THR A 236 6.05 -25.67 -2.45
CA THR A 236 5.00 -26.03 -1.48
C THR A 236 4.74 -24.94 -0.45
N GLY A 237 5.66 -23.97 -0.35
CA GLY A 237 5.61 -22.87 0.60
C GLY A 237 4.46 -21.90 0.36
N LEU A 238 4.09 -21.14 1.39
CA LEU A 238 3.00 -20.14 1.31
C LEU A 238 3.32 -19.01 0.33
N MET A 239 4.60 -18.70 0.17
CA MET A 239 5.12 -17.61 -0.66
C MET A 239 5.79 -18.10 -1.94
N SER A 240 5.49 -19.32 -2.39
CA SER A 240 6.01 -19.83 -3.66
C SER A 240 5.72 -18.85 -4.79
N LEU A 241 6.58 -18.79 -5.80
CA LEU A 241 6.45 -17.86 -6.92
C LEU A 241 5.06 -17.92 -7.57
N SER A 242 4.58 -19.14 -7.84
CA SER A 242 3.28 -19.37 -8.45
C SER A 242 2.12 -18.93 -7.55
N ARG A 243 2.16 -19.27 -6.25
CA ARG A 243 1.12 -18.87 -5.29
C ARG A 243 1.05 -17.37 -5.10
N THR A 244 2.20 -16.70 -5.03
CA THR A 244 2.27 -15.24 -4.89
C THR A 244 1.70 -14.55 -6.12
N ILE A 245 2.08 -14.98 -7.34
CA ILE A 245 1.53 -14.43 -8.58
C ILE A 245 0.03 -14.66 -8.67
N SER A 246 -0.44 -15.90 -8.43
CA SER A 246 -1.86 -16.21 -8.45
C SER A 246 -2.65 -15.41 -7.41
N HIS A 247 -2.09 -15.18 -6.21
CA HIS A 247 -2.71 -14.33 -5.20
C HIS A 247 -2.86 -12.88 -5.70
N LEU A 248 -1.80 -12.32 -6.27
CA LEU A 248 -1.80 -10.96 -6.82
C LEU A 248 -2.82 -10.83 -7.95
N GLU A 249 -2.84 -11.76 -8.90
CA GLU A 249 -3.78 -11.77 -10.02
C GLU A 249 -5.23 -11.91 -9.54
N ASN A 250 -5.52 -12.88 -8.67
CA ASN A 250 -6.86 -13.08 -8.11
C ASN A 250 -7.34 -11.88 -7.28
N THR A 251 -6.42 -11.14 -6.64
CA THR A 251 -6.74 -9.97 -5.83
C THR A 251 -7.00 -8.74 -6.70
N PHE A 252 -6.10 -8.41 -7.61
CA PHE A 252 -6.13 -7.14 -8.32
C PHE A 252 -6.85 -7.20 -9.66
N GLN A 253 -6.74 -8.29 -10.42
CA GLN A 253 -7.31 -8.35 -11.78
C GLN A 253 -8.83 -8.11 -11.81
N PRO A 254 -9.66 -8.69 -10.93
CA PRO A 254 -11.10 -8.42 -10.91
C PRO A 254 -11.41 -6.95 -10.59
N LEU A 255 -10.69 -6.37 -9.62
CA LEU A 255 -10.86 -4.97 -9.21
C LEU A 255 -10.48 -4.00 -10.33
N ILE A 256 -9.39 -4.28 -11.05
CA ILE A 256 -8.96 -3.48 -12.20
C ILE A 256 -9.96 -3.61 -13.35
N ALA A 257 -10.42 -4.81 -13.66
CA ALA A 257 -11.41 -5.03 -14.72
C ALA A 257 -12.73 -4.29 -14.46
N GLN A 258 -13.16 -4.26 -13.19
CA GLN A 258 -14.39 -3.58 -12.77
C GLN A 258 -14.23 -2.05 -12.75
N SER A 259 -13.19 -1.55 -12.09
CA SER A 259 -13.04 -0.13 -11.79
C SER A 259 -12.33 0.66 -12.90
N LEU A 260 -11.44 0.01 -13.66
CA LEU A 260 -10.60 0.60 -14.71
C LEU A 260 -10.72 -0.20 -16.02
N PRO A 261 -11.92 -0.30 -16.63
CA PRO A 261 -12.07 -1.05 -17.87
C PRO A 261 -11.27 -0.40 -18.99
N GLY A 262 -10.65 -1.23 -19.81
CA GLY A 262 -9.64 -0.81 -20.77
C GLY A 262 -8.21 -0.85 -20.22
N CYS A 263 -8.02 -1.21 -18.95
CA CYS A 263 -6.71 -1.54 -18.40
C CYS A 263 -6.52 -3.06 -18.23
N ILE A 264 -5.26 -3.48 -18.11
CA ILE A 264 -4.82 -4.83 -17.78
C ILE A 264 -3.85 -4.76 -16.61
N PHE A 265 -3.97 -5.71 -15.68
CA PHE A 265 -3.04 -5.92 -14.58
C PHE A 265 -1.94 -6.90 -15.00
N HIS A 266 -0.70 -6.59 -14.64
CA HIS A 266 0.46 -7.43 -14.91
C HIS A 266 1.29 -7.61 -13.65
N VAL A 267 1.91 -8.78 -13.53
CA VAL A 267 2.94 -9.07 -12.54
C VAL A 267 4.20 -9.50 -13.28
N THR A 268 5.33 -8.87 -12.95
CA THR A 268 6.65 -9.33 -13.37
C THR A 268 7.48 -9.62 -12.13
N CYS A 269 8.43 -10.54 -12.27
CA CYS A 269 9.36 -10.89 -11.21
C CYS A 269 10.80 -10.90 -11.72
N GLU A 270 11.72 -10.45 -10.88
CA GLU A 270 13.16 -10.53 -11.14
C GLU A 270 13.89 -11.06 -9.91
N ARG A 271 14.99 -11.79 -10.12
CA ARG A 271 15.87 -12.24 -9.04
C ARG A 271 17.03 -11.28 -8.91
N VAL A 272 17.30 -10.82 -7.70
CA VAL A 272 18.41 -9.90 -7.40
C VAL A 272 19.10 -10.28 -6.09
N ILE A 273 20.33 -9.85 -5.94
CA ILE A 273 21.03 -9.80 -4.65
C ILE A 273 21.39 -8.34 -4.42
N LEU A 274 21.03 -7.81 -3.26
CA LEU A 274 21.25 -6.41 -2.91
C LEU A 274 22.15 -6.33 -1.67
N ASP A 275 23.03 -5.33 -1.66
CA ASP A 275 23.86 -5.04 -0.49
C ASP A 275 23.02 -4.52 0.68
N ARG A 276 21.90 -3.84 0.36
CA ARG A 276 20.95 -3.31 1.35
C ARG A 276 19.54 -3.35 0.80
N VAL A 277 18.60 -3.73 1.65
CA VAL A 277 17.16 -3.60 1.40
C VAL A 277 16.62 -2.52 2.32
N ALA A 278 15.96 -1.51 1.75
CA ALA A 278 15.19 -0.56 2.54
C ALA A 278 13.83 -1.19 2.89
N LEU A 279 13.52 -1.23 4.17
CA LEU A 279 12.26 -1.71 4.73
C LEU A 279 11.49 -0.55 5.37
#